data_AF-A0A497CL85-F1
#
_entry.id   AF-A0A497CL85-F1
#
_cell.length_a   1.000
_cell.length_b   1.000
_cell.length_c   1.000
_cell.angle_alpha   90.00
_cell.angle_beta   90.00
_cell.angle_gamma   90.00
#
_symmetry.space_group_name_H-M   'P 1'
#
loop_
_entity.id
_entity.type
_entity.pdbx_description
1 polymer ?
#
loop_
_entity_poly.entity_id
_entity_poly.type
_entity_poly.pdbx_seq_one_letter_code
_entity_poly.pdbx_strand_id
1 'polypeptide(L)'
;MKTIKLLLVALLVSATTTINAQTADEIISTYFENIGGLESLKKLEGIKMTAKVNNGGMEIPIEIIQLKSGKQMTVINFQGKEIKQGVFDGETLWGHNFMTQKAEKSDAEATAIMKLNANDFLDPFIDYKEKGYLVELLGNETIDGTETFKIKLTKEPITVDGIEEADVSYYFFDIDNFVPIAVQAEIKSGQGKGMTSEITISDYQEVDGLYFPFSMTQGVKGQPGAPITFTSIELNPVVDDKLFEFPEETASENKDDNKN
;
A
#
# COMPACT_ATOMS: atom_id res chain seq x y z
N MET A 1 80.56 23.75 -6.19
CA MET A 1 79.96 22.53 -5.61
C MET A 1 78.72 22.99 -4.83
N LYS A 2 77.58 23.25 -5.48
CA LYS A 2 76.47 22.31 -5.75
C LYS A 2 76.23 21.31 -4.61
N THR A 3 75.21 21.61 -3.79
CA THR A 3 74.01 20.82 -3.46
C THR A 3 73.66 20.96 -1.99
N ILE A 4 72.43 21.40 -1.70
CA ILE A 4 71.47 20.73 -0.79
C ILE A 4 70.10 21.36 -1.11
N LYS A 5 69.33 20.65 -1.93
CA LYS A 5 67.87 20.76 -2.01
C LYS A 5 67.36 19.43 -1.47
N LEU A 6 66.68 19.43 -0.33
CA LEU A 6 65.76 18.36 0.04
C LEU A 6 64.46 19.04 0.48
N LEU A 7 63.55 19.22 -0.48
CA LEU A 7 62.13 19.33 -0.19
C LEU A 7 61.63 17.88 -0.02
N LEU A 8 61.26 17.50 1.20
CA LEU A 8 60.32 16.40 1.41
C LEU A 8 58.91 16.99 1.22
N VAL A 9 58.31 16.74 0.06
CA VAL A 9 56.86 16.84 -0.11
C VAL A 9 56.34 15.42 0.08
N ALA A 10 55.85 15.12 1.28
CA ALA A 10 55.06 13.93 1.53
C ALA A 10 53.68 14.16 0.90
N LEU A 11 53.46 13.54 -0.27
CA LEU A 11 52.16 13.51 -0.92
C LEU A 11 51.27 12.50 -0.18
N LEU A 12 50.42 13.00 0.73
CA LEU A 12 49.29 12.22 1.23
C LEU A 12 48.31 12.02 0.07
N VAL A 13 48.37 10.83 -0.55
CA VAL A 13 47.28 10.35 -1.41
C VAL A 13 46.19 9.86 -0.49
N SER A 14 45.26 10.75 -0.14
CA SER A 14 43.99 10.39 0.46
C SER A 14 43.19 9.64 -0.60
N ALA A 15 43.20 8.29 -0.54
CA ALA A 15 42.26 7.48 -1.29
C ALA A 15 40.86 7.77 -0.73
N THR A 16 40.13 8.69 -1.34
CA THR A 16 38.69 8.83 -1.12
C THR A 16 38.05 7.59 -1.75
N THR A 17 37.84 6.55 -0.95
CA THR A 17 36.84 5.55 -1.27
C THR A 17 35.52 6.30 -1.36
N THR A 18 35.03 6.54 -2.57
CA THR A 18 33.63 6.88 -2.79
C THR A 18 32.85 5.67 -2.32
N ILE A 19 32.43 5.68 -1.05
CA ILE A 19 31.30 4.85 -0.63
C ILE A 19 30.16 5.34 -1.50
N ASN A 20 29.82 4.58 -2.54
CA ASN A 20 28.60 4.81 -3.29
C ASN A 20 27.47 4.45 -2.32
N ALA A 21 27.05 5.41 -1.50
CA ALA A 21 25.81 5.29 -0.75
C ALA A 21 24.71 5.20 -1.81
N GLN A 22 23.99 4.07 -1.82
CA GLN A 22 22.85 3.92 -2.72
C GLN A 22 21.87 5.05 -2.47
N THR A 23 21.34 5.61 -3.55
CA THR A 23 20.28 6.63 -3.47
C THR A 23 18.92 5.95 -3.35
N ALA A 24 17.92 6.68 -2.82
CA ALA A 24 16.56 6.16 -2.78
C ALA A 24 16.03 5.81 -4.18
N ASP A 25 16.40 6.61 -5.19
CA ASP A 25 16.06 6.39 -6.59
C ASP A 25 16.64 5.06 -7.13
N GLU A 26 17.88 4.72 -6.78
CA GLU A 26 18.51 3.45 -7.17
C GLU A 26 17.84 2.25 -6.50
N ILE A 27 17.46 2.37 -5.23
CA ILE A 27 16.74 1.31 -4.49
C ILE A 27 15.38 1.06 -5.15
N ILE A 28 14.63 2.12 -5.44
CA ILE A 28 13.31 2.02 -6.09
C ILE A 28 13.43 1.50 -7.53
N SER A 29 14.46 1.91 -8.28
CA SER A 29 14.70 1.38 -9.63
C SER A 29 14.99 -0.11 -9.59
N THR A 30 15.86 -0.55 -8.68
CA THR A 30 16.22 -1.96 -8.51
C THR A 30 15.03 -2.79 -8.05
N TYR A 31 14.20 -2.24 -7.14
CA TYR A 31 12.94 -2.83 -6.74
C TYR A 31 12.05 -3.14 -7.95
N PHE A 32 11.79 -2.13 -8.80
CA PHE A 32 10.95 -2.33 -9.98
C PHE A 32 11.54 -3.33 -10.97
N GLU A 33 12.86 -3.35 -11.15
CA GLU A 33 13.54 -4.36 -11.97
C GLU A 33 13.32 -5.77 -11.40
N ASN A 34 13.43 -5.94 -10.08
CA ASN A 34 13.29 -7.23 -9.41
C ASN A 34 11.84 -7.76 -9.42
N ILE A 35 10.83 -6.89 -9.48
CA ILE A 35 9.42 -7.32 -9.51
C ILE A 35 8.81 -7.43 -10.92
N GLY A 36 9.64 -7.47 -11.96
CA GLY A 36 9.21 -7.71 -13.35
C GLY A 36 9.11 -6.46 -14.23
N GLY A 37 9.57 -5.32 -13.74
CA GLY A 37 9.79 -4.08 -14.49
C GLY A 37 8.64 -3.07 -14.40
N LEU A 38 9.01 -1.79 -14.24
CA LEU A 38 8.09 -0.66 -14.16
C LEU A 38 7.11 -0.58 -15.36
N GLU A 39 7.63 -0.79 -16.57
CA GLU A 39 6.81 -0.74 -17.79
C GLU A 39 5.77 -1.87 -17.88
N SER A 40 6.02 -3.01 -17.24
CA SER A 40 5.07 -4.12 -17.16
C SER A 40 3.95 -3.79 -16.18
N LEU A 41 4.30 -3.23 -15.00
CA LEU A 41 3.32 -2.77 -14.01
C LEU A 41 2.42 -1.67 -14.56
N LYS A 42 2.98 -0.68 -15.27
CA LYS A 42 2.22 0.43 -15.87
C LYS A 42 1.18 0.01 -16.90
N LYS A 43 1.33 -1.16 -17.52
CA LYS A 43 0.39 -1.70 -18.50
C LYS A 43 -0.82 -2.38 -17.85
N LEU A 44 -0.78 -2.64 -16.54
CA LEU A 44 -1.90 -3.24 -15.85
C LEU A 44 -3.04 -2.22 -15.74
N GLU A 45 -4.23 -2.65 -16.15
CA GLU A 45 -5.47 -1.89 -16.07
C GLU A 45 -6.28 -2.27 -14.81
N GLY A 46 -5.91 -3.37 -14.15
CA GLY A 46 -6.51 -3.78 -12.88
C GLY A 46 -5.86 -5.03 -12.30
N ILE A 47 -6.14 -5.29 -11.03
CA ILE A 47 -5.83 -6.54 -10.33
C ILE A 47 -7.03 -7.00 -9.53
N LYS A 48 -7.22 -8.31 -9.48
CA LYS A 48 -8.17 -8.99 -8.59
C LYS A 48 -7.42 -9.98 -7.73
N MET A 49 -7.55 -9.86 -6.41
CA MET A 49 -6.85 -10.68 -5.43
C MET A 49 -7.87 -11.48 -4.62
N THR A 50 -7.67 -12.79 -4.50
CA THR A 50 -8.44 -13.64 -3.58
C THR A 50 -7.56 -13.99 -2.39
N ALA A 51 -8.01 -13.66 -1.18
CA ALA A 51 -7.23 -13.85 0.03
C ALA A 51 -8.09 -14.35 1.19
N LYS A 52 -7.42 -14.64 2.30
CA LYS A 52 -8.04 -14.99 3.58
C LYS A 52 -7.43 -14.14 4.67
N VAL A 53 -8.26 -13.48 5.46
CA VAL A 53 -7.85 -12.80 6.69
C VAL A 53 -8.00 -13.77 7.85
N ASN A 54 -6.97 -13.93 8.67
CA ASN A 54 -7.06 -14.66 9.93
C ASN A 54 -7.38 -13.70 11.07
N ASN A 55 -8.58 -13.78 11.62
CA ASN A 55 -9.00 -12.99 12.77
C ASN A 55 -9.24 -13.91 13.96
N GLY A 56 -8.27 -14.01 14.87
CA GLY A 56 -8.39 -14.83 16.08
C GLY A 56 -8.58 -16.33 15.83
N GLY A 57 -7.99 -16.86 14.74
CA GLY A 57 -8.12 -18.25 14.33
C GLY A 57 -9.28 -18.55 13.37
N MET A 58 -10.11 -17.55 13.06
CA MET A 58 -11.14 -17.65 12.02
C MET A 58 -10.59 -17.14 10.68
N GLU A 59 -10.65 -17.97 9.65
CA GLU A 59 -10.35 -17.54 8.28
C GLU A 59 -11.58 -16.90 7.64
N ILE A 60 -11.45 -15.66 7.20
CA ILE A 60 -12.49 -14.90 6.51
C ILE A 60 -12.02 -14.69 5.07
N PRO A 61 -12.68 -15.32 4.07
CA PRO A 61 -12.37 -15.08 2.66
C PRO A 61 -12.66 -13.63 2.28
N ILE A 62 -11.71 -13.02 1.56
CA ILE A 62 -11.87 -11.70 0.98
C ILE A 62 -11.47 -11.71 -0.50
N GLU A 63 -12.13 -10.87 -1.29
CA GLU A 63 -11.78 -10.55 -2.66
C GLU A 63 -11.53 -9.05 -2.75
N ILE A 64 -10.38 -8.65 -3.31
CA ILE A 64 -10.01 -7.26 -3.48
C ILE A 64 -9.90 -7.00 -4.98
N ILE A 65 -10.55 -5.94 -5.46
CA ILE A 65 -10.42 -5.47 -6.84
C ILE A 65 -9.90 -4.04 -6.79
N GLN A 66 -8.86 -3.76 -7.58
CA GLN A 66 -8.34 -2.41 -7.82
C GLN A 66 -8.14 -2.24 -9.31
N LEU A 67 -8.62 -1.14 -9.86
CA LEU A 67 -8.49 -0.79 -11.27
C LEU A 67 -7.68 0.49 -11.42
N LYS A 68 -6.95 0.62 -12.53
CA LYS A 68 -6.16 1.81 -12.88
C LYS A 68 -7.01 3.07 -13.00
N SER A 69 -8.31 2.92 -13.28
CA SER A 69 -9.28 4.02 -13.27
C SER A 69 -9.51 4.63 -11.88
N GLY A 70 -8.97 4.01 -10.82
CA GLY A 70 -9.19 4.36 -9.43
C GLY A 70 -10.34 3.60 -8.78
N LYS A 71 -11.18 2.91 -9.57
CA LYS A 71 -12.26 2.09 -9.02
C LYS A 71 -11.69 0.93 -8.20
N GLN A 72 -12.25 0.70 -7.02
CA GLN A 72 -11.82 -0.39 -6.17
C GLN A 72 -12.92 -0.87 -5.23
N MET A 73 -12.78 -2.10 -4.72
CA MET A 73 -13.63 -2.62 -3.67
C MET A 73 -12.96 -3.78 -2.95
N THR A 74 -13.39 -4.01 -1.70
CA THR A 74 -13.12 -5.26 -0.97
C THR A 74 -14.44 -5.95 -0.68
N VAL A 75 -14.55 -7.23 -1.03
CA VAL A 75 -15.69 -8.09 -0.75
C VAL A 75 -15.29 -9.08 0.33
N ILE A 76 -16.00 -9.07 1.44
CA ILE A 76 -15.74 -9.94 2.60
C ILE A 76 -16.85 -10.98 2.64
N ASN A 77 -16.50 -12.26 2.63
CA ASN A 77 -17.45 -13.35 2.82
C ASN A 77 -17.45 -13.80 4.28
N PHE A 78 -18.42 -13.34 5.06
CA PHE A 78 -18.53 -13.69 6.47
C PHE A 78 -19.78 -14.54 6.72
N GLN A 79 -19.58 -15.81 7.10
CA GLN A 79 -20.66 -16.77 7.37
C GLN A 79 -21.67 -16.90 6.21
N GLY A 80 -21.18 -16.89 4.96
CA GLY A 80 -22.01 -17.00 3.76
C GLY A 80 -22.72 -15.70 3.36
N LYS A 81 -22.48 -14.59 4.05
CA LYS A 81 -22.96 -13.26 3.68
C LYS A 81 -21.85 -12.44 3.03
N GLU A 82 -22.21 -11.74 1.97
CA GLU A 82 -21.32 -10.80 1.30
C GLU A 82 -21.40 -9.43 1.96
N ILE A 83 -20.25 -8.91 2.40
CA ILE A 83 -20.10 -7.58 2.95
C ILE A 83 -19.07 -6.84 2.10
N LYS A 84 -19.52 -5.88 1.31
CA LYS A 84 -18.63 -4.96 0.58
C LYS A 84 -18.11 -3.83 1.47
N GLN A 85 -16.85 -3.50 1.36
CA GLN A 85 -16.15 -2.40 2.02
C GLN A 85 -15.31 -1.62 1.01
N GLY A 86 -15.14 -0.31 1.25
CA GLY A 86 -14.25 0.52 0.45
C GLY A 86 -14.60 0.54 -1.04
N VAL A 87 -15.88 0.42 -1.37
CA VAL A 87 -16.33 0.46 -2.76
C VAL A 87 -16.25 1.89 -3.25
N PHE A 88 -15.42 2.12 -4.26
CA PHE A 88 -15.17 3.43 -4.83
C PHE A 88 -15.35 3.38 -6.34
N ASP A 89 -16.18 4.26 -6.89
CA ASP A 89 -16.45 4.36 -8.32
C ASP A 89 -15.64 5.47 -9.04
N GLY A 90 -14.81 6.22 -8.29
CA GLY A 90 -14.10 7.42 -8.74
C GLY A 90 -14.65 8.71 -8.13
N GLU A 91 -15.87 8.70 -7.60
CA GLU A 91 -16.55 9.84 -7.00
C GLU A 91 -17.23 9.52 -5.66
N THR A 92 -17.91 8.39 -5.56
CA THR A 92 -18.63 7.92 -4.38
C THR A 92 -17.84 6.80 -3.70
N LEU A 93 -17.55 6.99 -2.41
CA LEU A 93 -17.05 5.93 -1.54
C LEU A 93 -18.19 5.40 -0.66
N TRP A 94 -18.34 4.08 -0.59
CA TRP A 94 -19.34 3.44 0.25
C TRP A 94 -18.92 2.05 0.74
N GLY A 95 -19.66 1.53 1.71
CA GLY A 95 -19.50 0.17 2.22
C GLY A 95 -20.74 -0.28 2.98
N HIS A 96 -20.80 -1.56 3.35
CA HIS A 96 -21.87 -2.07 4.19
C HIS A 96 -21.54 -1.86 5.67
N ASN A 97 -22.51 -1.39 6.45
CA ASN A 97 -22.38 -1.39 7.90
C ASN A 97 -22.37 -2.85 8.42
N PHE A 98 -21.37 -3.25 9.19
CA PHE A 98 -21.26 -4.64 9.69
C PHE A 98 -22.43 -5.06 10.58
N MET A 99 -23.07 -4.12 11.29
CA MET A 99 -24.18 -4.40 12.20
C MET A 99 -25.53 -4.43 11.47
N THR A 100 -25.80 -3.42 10.64
CA THR A 100 -27.10 -3.27 9.97
C THR A 100 -27.15 -3.96 8.61
N GLN A 101 -26.00 -4.33 8.03
CA GLN A 101 -25.84 -4.82 6.66
C GLN A 101 -26.33 -3.86 5.56
N LYS A 102 -26.64 -2.60 5.91
CA LYS A 102 -27.03 -1.58 4.93
C LYS A 102 -25.82 -0.95 4.27
N ALA A 103 -25.94 -0.62 2.99
CA ALA A 103 -24.95 0.20 2.30
C ALA A 103 -25.02 1.65 2.80
N GLU A 104 -23.86 2.21 3.14
CA GLU A 104 -23.71 3.57 3.67
C GLU A 104 -22.59 4.26 2.89
N LYS A 105 -22.86 5.50 2.45
CA LYS A 105 -21.82 6.35 1.86
C LYS A 105 -20.87 6.82 2.96
N SER A 106 -19.57 6.83 2.65
CA SER A 106 -18.58 7.47 3.50
C SER A 106 -18.71 8.99 3.47
N ASP A 107 -18.14 9.65 4.46
CA ASP A 107 -18.09 11.11 4.50
C ASP A 107 -17.15 11.69 3.42
N ALA A 108 -17.20 13.02 3.28
CA ALA A 108 -16.44 13.74 2.27
C ALA A 108 -14.91 13.65 2.48
N GLU A 109 -14.44 13.57 3.72
CA GLU A 109 -13.00 13.50 4.03
C GLU A 109 -12.45 12.12 3.63
N ALA A 110 -13.12 11.04 4.06
CA ALA A 110 -12.77 9.68 3.69
C ALA A 110 -12.81 9.48 2.16
N THR A 111 -13.81 10.07 1.48
CA THR A 111 -13.91 10.03 0.02
C THR A 111 -12.76 10.78 -0.66
N ALA A 112 -12.38 11.95 -0.14
CA ALA A 112 -11.26 12.73 -0.66
C ALA A 112 -9.92 12.00 -0.48
N ILE A 113 -9.70 11.39 0.69
CA ILE A 113 -8.52 10.55 0.97
C ILE A 113 -8.47 9.36 0.01
N MET A 114 -9.61 8.69 -0.20
CA MET A 114 -9.69 7.58 -1.14
C MET A 114 -9.33 7.99 -2.57
N LYS A 115 -9.79 9.17 -3.00
CA LYS A 115 -9.45 9.72 -4.32
C LYS A 115 -7.97 10.00 -4.48
N LEU A 116 -7.29 10.49 -3.44
CA LEU A 116 -5.83 10.66 -3.46
C LEU A 116 -5.12 9.31 -3.51
N ASN A 117 -5.51 8.35 -2.67
CA ASN A 117 -4.91 7.01 -2.66
C ASN A 117 -5.14 6.25 -3.97
N ALA A 118 -6.20 6.54 -4.73
CA ALA A 118 -6.43 5.95 -6.04
C ALA A 118 -5.34 6.33 -7.08
N ASN A 119 -4.57 7.40 -6.86
CA ASN A 119 -3.40 7.73 -7.68
C ASN A 119 -2.27 6.69 -7.53
N ASP A 120 -2.28 5.90 -6.46
CA ASP A 120 -1.24 4.94 -6.08
C ASP A 120 -1.58 3.51 -6.47
N PHE A 121 -2.38 3.34 -7.52
CA PHE A 121 -2.70 2.03 -8.06
C PHE A 121 -1.43 1.17 -8.24
N LEU A 122 -1.45 -0.02 -7.64
CA LEU A 122 -0.36 -0.99 -7.47
C LEU A 122 0.76 -0.58 -6.52
N ASP A 123 1.39 0.56 -6.78
CA ASP A 123 2.58 0.96 -6.03
C ASP A 123 2.75 2.50 -6.04
N PRO A 124 2.90 3.14 -4.86
CA PRO A 124 2.98 4.59 -4.78
C PRO A 124 4.30 5.16 -5.33
N PHE A 125 5.32 4.32 -5.53
CA PHE A 125 6.57 4.74 -6.15
C PHE A 125 6.47 4.81 -7.68
N ILE A 126 5.39 4.31 -8.30
CA ILE A 126 5.15 4.52 -9.74
C ILE A 126 4.92 6.02 -9.98
N ASP A 127 5.77 6.60 -10.82
CA ASP A 127 5.75 8.01 -11.21
C ASP A 127 5.73 9.00 -10.05
N TYR A 128 6.30 8.62 -8.89
CA TYR A 128 6.25 9.43 -7.67
C TYR A 128 6.74 10.88 -7.89
N LYS A 129 7.77 11.08 -8.74
CA LYS A 129 8.26 12.42 -9.10
C LYS A 129 7.22 13.25 -9.87
N GLU A 130 6.47 12.62 -10.77
CA GLU A 130 5.43 13.29 -11.57
C GLU A 130 4.20 13.63 -10.70
N LYS A 131 3.91 12.77 -9.72
CA LYS A 131 2.90 13.03 -8.68
C LYS A 131 3.32 14.09 -7.66
N GLY A 132 4.59 14.51 -7.68
CA GLY A 132 5.14 15.49 -6.72
C GLY A 132 5.48 14.90 -5.36
N TYR A 133 5.62 13.58 -5.25
CA TYR A 133 5.98 12.90 -4.01
C TYR A 133 7.46 13.07 -3.70
N LEU A 134 7.77 13.04 -2.41
CA LEU A 134 9.14 13.09 -1.92
C LEU A 134 9.54 11.73 -1.38
N VAL A 135 10.71 11.28 -1.79
CA VAL A 135 11.33 10.03 -1.34
C VAL A 135 12.68 10.38 -0.72
N GLU A 136 12.89 9.94 0.51
CA GLU A 136 14.11 10.19 1.28
C GLU A 136 14.66 8.87 1.84
N LEU A 137 15.93 8.55 1.55
CA LEU A 137 16.63 7.44 2.22
C LEU A 137 17.10 7.90 3.60
N LEU A 138 16.62 7.24 4.66
CA LEU A 138 16.96 7.56 6.04
C LEU A 138 18.12 6.72 6.60
N GLY A 139 18.69 5.83 5.77
CA GLY A 139 19.73 4.88 6.15
C GLY A 139 19.17 3.47 6.36
N ASN A 140 19.91 2.65 7.08
CA ASN A 140 19.55 1.25 7.30
C ASN A 140 18.86 1.07 8.66
N GLU A 141 17.86 0.19 8.71
CA GLU A 141 17.19 -0.23 9.95
C GLU A 141 16.93 -1.74 9.90
N THR A 142 17.05 -2.43 11.04
CA THR A 142 16.72 -3.85 11.13
C THR A 142 15.25 -4.02 11.53
N ILE A 143 14.48 -4.76 10.72
CA ILE A 143 13.10 -5.16 11.03
C ILE A 143 13.06 -6.70 11.06
N ASP A 144 12.55 -7.28 12.15
CA ASP A 144 12.41 -8.73 12.33
C ASP A 144 13.69 -9.55 12.01
N GLY A 145 14.85 -8.97 12.32
CA GLY A 145 16.16 -9.60 12.09
C GLY A 145 16.71 -9.46 10.66
N THR A 146 15.99 -8.77 9.77
CA THR A 146 16.40 -8.48 8.40
C THR A 146 16.91 -7.04 8.31
N GLU A 147 18.08 -6.84 7.70
CA GLU A 147 18.60 -5.50 7.43
C GLU A 147 17.84 -4.88 6.25
N THR A 148 17.40 -3.63 6.39
CA THR A 148 16.59 -2.96 5.38
C THR A 148 17.07 -1.53 5.11
N PHE A 149 16.84 -1.03 3.90
CA PHE A 149 16.84 0.40 3.61
C PHE A 149 15.53 1.03 4.06
N LYS A 150 15.61 2.04 4.93
CA LYS A 150 14.45 2.80 5.37
C LYS A 150 14.21 3.98 4.45
N ILE A 151 13.15 3.90 3.65
CA ILE A 151 12.71 4.95 2.74
C ILE A 151 11.49 5.66 3.35
N LYS A 152 11.58 6.97 3.51
CA LYS A 152 10.43 7.81 3.82
C LYS A 152 9.78 8.28 2.53
N LEU A 153 8.49 8.02 2.40
CA LEU A 153 7.63 8.52 1.34
C LEU A 153 6.73 9.61 1.92
N THR A 154 6.69 10.78 1.27
CA THR A 154 5.72 11.86 1.56
C THR A 154 4.85 12.09 0.32
N LYS A 155 3.55 11.85 0.44
CA LYS A 155 2.55 11.98 -0.64
C LYS A 155 1.80 13.31 -0.55
N GLU A 156 0.74 13.49 -1.37
CA GLU A 156 -0.13 14.66 -1.21
C GLU A 156 -0.69 14.73 0.21
N PRO A 157 -0.84 15.94 0.78
CA PRO A 157 -1.43 16.08 2.10
C PRO A 157 -2.88 15.60 2.10
N ILE A 158 -3.30 15.08 3.25
CA ILE A 158 -4.66 14.61 3.49
C ILE A 158 -5.32 15.45 4.58
N THR A 159 -6.63 15.60 4.49
CA THR A 159 -7.41 16.31 5.52
C THR A 159 -7.96 15.30 6.53
N VAL A 160 -7.67 15.52 7.81
CA VAL A 160 -8.19 14.72 8.92
C VAL A 160 -8.77 15.65 9.96
N ASP A 161 -10.04 15.44 10.34
CA ASP A 161 -10.73 16.29 11.30
C ASP A 161 -10.71 17.79 10.89
N GLY A 162 -10.81 18.08 9.59
CA GLY A 162 -10.74 19.43 9.02
C GLY A 162 -9.34 20.07 8.97
N ILE A 163 -8.29 19.33 9.33
CA ILE A 163 -6.90 19.82 9.35
C ILE A 163 -6.10 19.12 8.25
N GLU A 164 -5.41 19.90 7.43
CA GLU A 164 -4.49 19.38 6.41
C GLU A 164 -3.20 18.89 7.07
N GLU A 165 -2.82 17.64 6.81
CA GLU A 165 -1.65 16.98 7.37
C GLU A 165 -0.84 16.25 6.29
N ALA A 166 0.48 16.26 6.40
CA ALA A 166 1.36 15.54 5.47
C ALA A 166 1.10 14.02 5.52
N ASP A 167 0.86 13.37 4.37
CA ASP A 167 0.72 11.92 4.29
C ASP A 167 2.11 11.27 4.18
N VAL A 168 2.56 10.64 5.28
CA VAL A 168 3.92 10.11 5.41
C VAL A 168 3.86 8.63 5.75
N SER A 169 4.65 7.85 5.00
CA SER A 169 4.87 6.43 5.25
C SER A 169 6.36 6.10 5.23
N TYR A 170 6.77 5.06 5.95
CA TYR A 170 8.12 4.53 5.98
C TYR A 170 8.12 3.12 5.44
N TYR A 171 8.83 2.91 4.35
CA TYR A 171 9.03 1.62 3.69
C TYR A 171 10.39 1.05 4.10
N PHE A 172 10.41 -0.24 4.39
CA PHE A 172 11.60 -0.97 4.76
C PHE A 172 11.90 -1.99 3.67
N PHE A 173 12.83 -1.65 2.79
CA PHE A 173 13.23 -2.49 1.66
C PHE A 173 14.34 -3.44 2.09
N ASP A 174 14.14 -4.74 1.93
CA ASP A 174 15.20 -5.73 2.15
C ASP A 174 16.45 -5.41 1.34
N ILE A 175 17.63 -5.45 1.96
CA ILE A 175 18.88 -5.04 1.28
C ILE A 175 19.34 -6.04 0.21
N ASP A 176 18.89 -7.30 0.31
CA ASP A 176 19.32 -8.36 -0.61
C ASP A 176 18.43 -8.39 -1.86
N ASN A 177 17.11 -8.28 -1.68
CA ASN A 177 16.11 -8.43 -2.73
C ASN A 177 15.46 -7.12 -3.18
N PHE A 178 15.71 -6.00 -2.49
CA PHE A 178 15.17 -4.68 -2.82
C PHE A 178 13.63 -4.65 -2.87
N VAL A 179 12.94 -5.49 -2.11
CA VAL A 179 11.47 -5.47 -1.99
C VAL A 179 11.05 -4.97 -0.61
N PRO A 180 9.93 -4.24 -0.48
CA PRO A 180 9.39 -3.86 0.82
C PRO A 180 9.03 -5.09 1.66
N ILE A 181 9.56 -5.18 2.88
CA ILE A 181 9.15 -6.22 3.85
C ILE A 181 8.33 -5.66 5.00
N ALA A 182 8.34 -4.33 5.18
CA ALA A 182 7.45 -3.64 6.08
C ALA A 182 7.11 -2.23 5.58
N VAL A 183 5.93 -1.75 5.99
CA VAL A 183 5.47 -0.37 5.82
C VAL A 183 4.92 0.11 7.16
N GLN A 184 5.35 1.28 7.61
CA GLN A 184 4.85 1.92 8.83
C GLN A 184 4.31 3.32 8.52
N ALA A 185 3.19 3.69 9.13
CA ALA A 185 2.64 5.05 9.05
C ALA A 185 2.02 5.45 10.39
N GLU A 186 1.81 6.74 10.61
CA GLU A 186 1.03 7.19 11.76
C GLU A 186 -0.47 6.99 11.47
N ILE A 187 -1.19 6.43 12.44
CA ILE A 187 -2.65 6.38 12.39
C ILE A 187 -3.16 7.78 12.74
N LYS A 188 -3.86 8.42 11.80
CA LYS A 188 -4.30 9.81 11.97
C LYS A 188 -5.69 9.99 12.56
N SER A 189 -6.51 8.94 12.56
CA SER A 189 -7.91 9.03 12.98
C SER A 189 -8.38 7.80 13.75
N GLY A 190 -9.55 7.91 14.37
CA GLY A 190 -10.15 6.84 15.15
C GLY A 190 -9.42 6.51 16.46
N GLN A 191 -9.71 5.33 17.02
CA GLN A 191 -9.21 4.91 18.33
C GLN A 191 -7.68 4.72 18.37
N GLY A 192 -7.06 4.47 17.21
CA GLY A 192 -5.61 4.28 17.10
C GLY A 192 -4.82 5.56 16.87
N LYS A 193 -5.46 6.75 16.88
CA LYS A 193 -4.79 8.02 16.55
C LYS A 193 -3.50 8.22 17.34
N GLY A 194 -2.40 8.53 16.64
CA GLY A 194 -1.05 8.71 17.19
C GLY A 194 -0.26 7.43 17.43
N MET A 195 -0.84 6.25 17.17
CA MET A 195 -0.11 4.99 17.13
C MET A 195 0.52 4.77 15.75
N THR A 196 1.52 3.90 15.68
CA THR A 196 2.14 3.49 14.40
C THR A 196 1.40 2.26 13.85
N SER A 197 0.78 2.39 12.67
CA SER A 197 0.37 1.23 11.90
C SER A 197 1.59 0.53 11.32
N GLU A 198 1.50 -0.78 11.19
CA GLU A 198 2.55 -1.61 10.58
C GLU A 198 1.90 -2.66 9.69
N ILE A 199 2.45 -2.79 8.49
CA ILE A 199 2.14 -3.85 7.55
C ILE A 199 3.45 -4.57 7.29
N THR A 200 3.55 -5.86 7.63
CA THR A 200 4.67 -6.71 7.19
C THR A 200 4.27 -7.49 5.95
N ILE A 201 5.23 -7.72 5.07
CA ILE A 201 5.00 -8.22 3.71
C ILE A 201 6.03 -9.32 3.44
N SER A 202 5.58 -10.44 2.89
CA SER A 202 6.42 -11.61 2.64
C SER A 202 5.84 -12.49 1.54
N ASP A 203 6.57 -13.55 1.19
CA ASP A 203 6.15 -14.56 0.20
C ASP A 203 5.87 -13.94 -1.17
N TYR A 204 6.88 -13.26 -1.74
CA TYR A 204 6.78 -12.72 -3.09
C TYR A 204 6.76 -13.87 -4.11
N GLN A 205 5.68 -13.95 -4.89
CA GLN A 205 5.49 -14.98 -5.91
C GLN A 205 5.25 -14.35 -7.28
N GLU A 206 5.69 -15.06 -8.31
CA GLU A 206 5.53 -14.65 -9.71
C GLU A 206 4.09 -14.91 -10.20
N VAL A 207 3.51 -13.89 -10.86
CA VAL A 207 2.23 -13.93 -11.56
C VAL A 207 2.43 -13.25 -12.91
N ASP A 208 2.40 -14.04 -13.98
CA ASP A 208 2.60 -13.56 -15.36
C ASP A 208 3.84 -12.67 -15.57
N GLY A 209 4.96 -13.02 -14.91
CA GLY A 209 6.24 -12.31 -15.02
C GLY A 209 6.39 -11.10 -14.10
N LEU A 210 5.41 -10.81 -13.25
CA LEU A 210 5.47 -9.79 -12.19
C LEU A 210 5.49 -10.46 -10.81
N TYR A 211 6.17 -9.89 -9.83
CA TYR A 211 6.20 -10.43 -8.46
C TYR A 211 5.28 -9.64 -7.53
N PHE A 212 4.44 -10.36 -6.78
CA PHE A 212 3.51 -9.79 -5.81
C PHE A 212 3.64 -10.49 -4.47
N PRO A 213 3.36 -9.81 -3.34
CA PRO A 213 3.34 -10.47 -2.05
C PRO A 213 2.11 -11.35 -1.88
N PHE A 214 2.31 -12.58 -1.41
CA PHE A 214 1.23 -13.52 -1.09
C PHE A 214 0.95 -13.65 0.42
N SER A 215 1.72 -12.95 1.25
CA SER A 215 1.51 -12.92 2.69
C SER A 215 1.72 -11.51 3.24
N MET A 216 0.74 -11.02 3.98
CA MET A 216 0.81 -9.75 4.69
C MET A 216 0.32 -9.91 6.13
N THR A 217 0.81 -9.09 7.05
CA THR A 217 0.19 -8.92 8.37
C THR A 217 0.02 -7.44 8.65
N GLN A 218 -1.21 -7.01 8.92
CA GLN A 218 -1.51 -5.60 9.20
C GLN A 218 -1.93 -5.39 10.65
N GLY A 219 -1.48 -4.31 11.28
CA GLY A 219 -1.87 -4.00 12.65
C GLY A 219 -1.21 -2.75 13.20
N VAL A 220 -1.16 -2.66 14.53
CA VAL A 220 -0.37 -1.66 15.24
C VAL A 220 1.01 -2.24 15.52
N LYS A 221 2.07 -1.46 15.27
CA LYS A 221 3.45 -1.86 15.54
C LYS A 221 3.61 -2.38 16.98
N GLY A 222 4.23 -3.55 17.12
CA GLY A 222 4.46 -4.19 18.42
C GLY A 222 3.23 -4.85 19.06
N GLN A 223 2.09 -4.90 18.36
CA GLN A 223 0.90 -5.66 18.75
C GLN A 223 0.66 -6.80 17.74
N PRO A 224 -0.08 -7.87 18.13
CA PRO A 224 -0.52 -8.86 17.18
C PRO A 224 -1.36 -8.22 16.06
N GLY A 225 -0.90 -8.35 14.82
CA GLY A 225 -1.65 -7.95 13.64
C GLY A 225 -2.61 -9.04 13.14
N ALA A 226 -3.40 -8.71 12.11
CA ALA A 226 -4.23 -9.64 11.37
C ALA A 226 -3.46 -10.17 10.15
N PRO A 227 -3.12 -11.48 10.11
CA PRO A 227 -2.51 -12.10 8.93
C PRO A 227 -3.50 -12.14 7.76
N ILE A 228 -2.97 -11.93 6.56
CA ILE A 228 -3.68 -12.00 5.29
C ILE A 228 -2.85 -12.87 4.36
N THR A 229 -3.44 -13.96 3.87
CA THR A 229 -2.81 -14.85 2.91
C THR A 229 -3.54 -14.78 1.58
N PHE A 230 -2.83 -14.38 0.53
CA PHE A 230 -3.36 -14.37 -0.82
C PHE A 230 -3.24 -15.77 -1.41
N THR A 231 -4.27 -16.17 -2.15
CA THR A 231 -4.39 -17.49 -2.77
C THR A 231 -4.35 -17.41 -4.29
N SER A 232 -4.75 -16.28 -4.86
CA SER A 232 -4.62 -16.00 -6.28
C SER A 232 -4.60 -14.51 -6.54
N ILE A 233 -3.89 -14.12 -7.60
CA ILE A 233 -3.91 -12.78 -8.19
C ILE A 233 -4.23 -12.95 -9.67
N GLU A 234 -5.23 -12.23 -10.16
CA GLU A 234 -5.62 -12.14 -11.56
C GLU A 234 -5.27 -10.74 -12.06
N LEU A 235 -4.47 -10.66 -13.11
CA LEU A 235 -4.08 -9.41 -13.75
C LEU A 235 -5.07 -9.05 -14.86
N ASN A 236 -5.41 -7.77 -14.97
CA ASN A 236 -6.36 -7.23 -15.94
C ASN A 236 -7.73 -7.95 -15.93
N PRO A 237 -8.37 -8.10 -14.75
CA PRO A 237 -9.66 -8.77 -14.65
C PRO A 237 -10.74 -8.01 -15.42
N VAL A 238 -11.70 -8.75 -15.99
CA VAL A 238 -12.91 -8.16 -16.55
C VAL A 238 -13.92 -7.99 -15.42
N VAL A 239 -14.26 -6.73 -15.11
CA VAL A 239 -15.12 -6.37 -13.97
C VAL A 239 -16.33 -5.59 -14.48
N ASP A 240 -17.53 -5.94 -14.03
CA ASP A 240 -18.75 -5.18 -14.33
C ASP A 240 -18.75 -3.89 -13.49
N ASP A 241 -18.85 -2.75 -14.16
CA ASP A 241 -18.89 -1.42 -13.55
C ASP A 241 -20.01 -1.27 -12.52
N LYS A 242 -21.11 -2.01 -12.68
CA LYS A 242 -22.23 -2.03 -11.73
C LYS A 242 -21.85 -2.53 -10.34
N LEU A 243 -20.74 -3.24 -10.20
CA LEU A 243 -20.27 -3.72 -8.90
C LEU A 243 -19.85 -2.58 -7.97
N PHE A 244 -19.51 -1.42 -8.52
CA PHE A 244 -19.06 -0.23 -7.80
C PHE A 244 -20.18 0.76 -7.50
N GLU A 245 -21.33 0.65 -8.19
CA GLU A 245 -22.46 1.56 -8.01
C GLU A 245 -23.04 1.44 -6.60
N PHE A 246 -23.36 2.58 -6.00
CA PHE A 246 -24.10 2.61 -4.74
C PHE A 246 -25.49 2.01 -4.96
N PRO A 247 -25.92 0.99 -4.19
CA PRO A 247 -27.21 0.36 -4.40
C PRO A 247 -28.33 1.35 -4.08
N GLU A 248 -29.28 1.52 -5.00
CA GLU A 248 -30.54 2.18 -4.66
C GLU A 248 -31.24 1.32 -3.61
N GLU A 249 -31.64 1.90 -2.46
CA GLU A 249 -32.50 1.19 -1.51
C GLU A 249 -33.77 0.79 -2.27
N THR A 250 -33.88 -0.48 -2.67
CA THR A 250 -35.17 -1.02 -3.07
C THR A 250 -36.03 -0.94 -1.82
N ALA A 251 -36.94 0.03 -1.79
CA ALA A 251 -38.01 0.09 -0.82
C ALA A 251 -38.69 -1.28 -0.84
N SER A 252 -38.37 -2.12 0.15
CA SER A 252 -39.07 -3.37 0.35
C SER A 252 -40.54 -3.00 0.48
N GLU A 253 -41.35 -3.45 -0.47
CA GLU A 253 -42.80 -3.35 -0.42
C GLU A 253 -43.24 -3.83 0.97
N ASN A 254 -43.66 -2.89 1.83
CA ASN A 254 -44.59 -3.20 2.90
C ASN A 254 -45.93 -3.55 2.25
N LYS A 255 -46.00 -4.69 1.58
CA LYS A 255 -47.24 -5.43 1.38
C LYS A 255 -47.37 -6.38 2.57
N ASP A 256 -47.65 -5.81 3.72
CA ASP A 256 -48.51 -6.53 4.66
C ASP A 256 -49.95 -6.26 4.23
N ASP A 257 -50.35 -7.08 3.28
CA ASP A 257 -51.70 -7.61 3.20
C ASP A 257 -52.08 -8.14 4.58
N ASN A 258 -52.92 -7.40 5.31
CA ASN A 258 -53.89 -8.05 6.17
C ASN A 258 -55.23 -7.32 6.14
N LYS A 259 -55.96 -7.62 5.06
CA LYS A 259 -57.42 -7.70 5.09
C LYS A 259 -57.83 -8.85 6.01
N ASN A 260 -58.34 -8.52 7.20
CA ASN A 260 -59.64 -8.98 7.76
C ASN A 260 -59.63 -8.84 9.29
#